data_AF-A0A811LIK5-F1
#
_entry.id   AF-A0A811LIK5-F1
#
_cell.length_a   1.000
_cell.length_b   1.000
_cell.length_c   1.000
_cell.angle_alpha   90.00
_cell.angle_beta   90.00
_cell.angle_gamma   90.00
#
_symmetry.space_group_name_H-M   'P 1'
#
loop_
_entity.id
_entity.type
_entity.pdbx_description
1 polymer ?
#
loop_
_entity_poly.entity_id
_entity_poly.type
_entity_poly.pdbx_seq_one_letter_code
_entity_poly.pdbx_strand_id
1 'polypeptide(L)'
;MVRLGKGRRAVGNFTPLVGGPQYVHCLLLPLENLANIEETVVRDKAVESLRNIADKHSLAALEDYFIHMILILAQGDWFTSRTGACVLFSVAYSPQMKLELRGVYRQLCRDDTPIRRAASKLGEFA
;
A
#
# COMPACT_ATOMS: atom_id res chain seq x y z
N MET A 1 7.31 -8.25 -41.30
CA MET A 1 6.17 -8.65 -40.45
C MET A 1 6.61 -8.68 -38.99
N VAL A 2 6.67 -7.51 -38.36
CA VAL A 2 7.08 -7.35 -36.95
C VAL A 2 5.90 -7.75 -36.08
N ARG A 3 6.04 -8.86 -35.35
CA ARG A 3 5.05 -9.30 -34.36
C ARG A 3 5.05 -8.29 -33.20
N LEU A 4 3.93 -7.59 -33.03
CA LEU A 4 3.57 -6.84 -31.84
C LEU A 4 3.47 -7.81 -30.64
N GLY A 5 4.59 -8.04 -29.98
CA GLY A 5 4.68 -8.87 -28.77
C GLY A 5 4.44 -8.03 -27.52
N LYS A 6 3.24 -8.15 -26.95
CA LYS A 6 2.88 -7.89 -25.53
C LYS A 6 3.65 -6.76 -24.83
N GLY A 7 3.14 -5.53 -24.96
CA GLY A 7 3.42 -4.44 -24.02
C GLY A 7 2.73 -4.64 -22.67
N ARG A 8 3.04 -5.73 -21.95
CA ARG A 8 2.84 -5.82 -20.49
C ARG A 8 4.18 -5.52 -19.87
N ARG A 9 4.54 -4.23 -19.79
CA ARG A 9 5.67 -3.79 -18.98
C ARG A 9 5.44 -4.34 -17.58
N ALA A 10 6.28 -5.27 -17.15
CA ALA A 10 6.35 -5.65 -15.75
C ALA A 10 6.59 -4.35 -14.96
N VAL A 11 5.56 -3.88 -14.26
CA VAL A 11 5.66 -2.86 -13.21
C VAL A 11 6.35 -3.56 -12.03
N GLY A 12 7.60 -3.95 -12.22
CA GLY A 12 8.15 -5.12 -11.51
C GLY A 12 9.25 -4.81 -10.52
N ASN A 13 10.03 -3.75 -10.71
CA ASN A 13 11.04 -3.37 -9.73
C ASN A 13 11.50 -1.93 -9.98
N PHE A 14 10.90 -0.97 -9.29
CA PHE A 14 11.34 0.44 -9.34
C PHE A 14 12.56 0.69 -8.44
N THR A 15 12.85 -0.21 -7.51
CA THR A 15 13.97 -0.11 -6.56
C THR A 15 15.32 0.16 -7.25
N PRO A 16 15.69 -0.53 -8.35
CA PRO A 16 16.93 -0.22 -9.08
C PRO A 16 16.90 1.14 -9.79
N LEU A 17 15.72 1.60 -10.20
CA LEU A 17 15.54 2.86 -10.94
C LEU A 17 15.66 4.09 -10.04
N VAL A 18 15.44 3.94 -8.74
CA VAL A 18 15.61 5.01 -7.74
C VAL A 18 16.99 5.00 -7.05
N GLY A 19 17.90 4.11 -7.46
CA GLY A 19 19.24 4.03 -6.88
C GLY A 19 19.36 3.10 -5.66
N GLY A 20 18.41 2.19 -5.49
CA GLY A 20 18.45 1.12 -4.49
C GLY A 20 17.52 1.32 -3.27
N PRO A 21 17.57 0.37 -2.31
CA PRO A 21 16.64 0.32 -1.16
C PRO A 21 16.62 1.60 -0.31
N GLN A 22 17.75 2.28 -0.17
CA GLN A 22 17.86 3.53 0.59
C GLN A 22 17.00 4.69 0.04
N TYR A 23 16.65 4.65 -1.25
CA TYR A 23 15.83 5.67 -1.91
C TYR A 23 14.42 5.19 -2.27
N VAL A 24 14.04 4.00 -1.82
CA VAL A 24 12.74 3.42 -2.17
C VAL A 24 11.57 4.23 -1.61
N HIS A 25 11.79 4.96 -0.51
CA HIS A 25 10.80 5.86 0.10
C HIS A 25 10.37 7.00 -0.84
N CYS A 26 11.21 7.39 -1.80
CA CYS A 26 10.86 8.40 -2.81
C CYS A 26 9.70 7.97 -3.72
N LEU A 27 9.41 6.66 -3.80
CA LEU A 27 8.29 6.11 -4.57
C LEU A 27 6.96 6.18 -3.82
N LEU A 28 6.96 6.45 -2.52
CA LEU A 28 5.74 6.42 -1.71
C LEU A 28 4.77 7.51 -2.11
N LEU A 29 5.23 8.76 -2.20
CA LEU A 29 4.39 9.88 -2.59
C LEU A 29 3.70 9.69 -3.96
N PRO A 30 4.40 9.34 -5.06
CA PRO A 30 3.71 9.12 -6.34
C PRO A 30 2.77 7.92 -6.31
N LEU A 31 3.11 6.85 -5.58
CA LEU A 31 2.23 5.67 -5.46
C LEU A 31 1.01 5.94 -4.58
N GLU A 32 1.14 6.72 -3.52
CA GLU A 32 0.04 7.19 -2.67
C GLU A 32 -0.96 8.01 -3.50
N ASN A 33 -0.46 8.97 -4.28
CA ASN A 33 -1.30 9.76 -5.18
C ASN A 33 -2.08 8.86 -6.16
N LEU A 34 -1.43 7.85 -6.74
CA LEU A 34 -2.08 6.88 -7.62
C LEU A 34 -3.05 5.94 -6.87
N ALA A 35 -2.79 5.65 -5.60
CA ALA A 35 -3.68 4.86 -4.75
C ALA A 35 -4.97 5.62 -4.38
N ASN A 36 -4.96 6.96 -4.50
CA ASN A 36 -6.09 7.82 -4.19
C ASN A 36 -6.97 8.21 -5.39
N ILE A 37 -6.61 7.82 -6.63
CA ILE A 37 -7.42 8.18 -7.79
C ILE A 37 -8.66 7.28 -7.94
N GLU A 38 -9.68 7.80 -8.65
CA GLU A 38 -10.94 7.11 -8.88
C GLU A 38 -10.78 5.82 -9.71
N GLU A 39 -9.94 5.87 -10.76
CA GLU A 39 -9.71 4.78 -11.69
C GLU A 39 -9.19 3.53 -10.98
N THR A 40 -10.01 2.49 -10.96
CA THR A 40 -9.82 1.31 -10.10
C THR A 40 -8.60 0.49 -10.50
N VAL A 41 -8.37 0.34 -11.81
CA VAL A 41 -7.24 -0.43 -12.35
C VAL A 41 -5.91 0.20 -11.97
N VAL A 42 -5.83 1.53 -11.97
CA VAL A 42 -4.61 2.26 -11.61
C VAL A 42 -4.34 2.14 -10.12
N ARG A 43 -5.38 2.33 -9.29
CA ARG A 43 -5.26 2.20 -7.83
C ARG A 43 -4.81 0.80 -7.41
N ASP A 44 -5.42 -0.25 -7.97
CA ASP A 44 -5.04 -1.62 -7.63
C ASP A 44 -3.57 -1.90 -7.98
N LYS A 45 -3.09 -1.34 -9.10
CA LYS A 45 -1.68 -1.45 -9.52
C LYS A 45 -0.73 -0.64 -8.64
N ALA A 46 -1.18 0.51 -8.13
CA ALA A 46 -0.42 1.31 -7.18
C ALA A 46 -0.27 0.57 -5.84
N VAL A 47 -1.36 -0.01 -5.30
CA VAL A 47 -1.33 -0.82 -4.08
C VAL A 47 -0.46 -2.07 -4.23
N GLU A 48 -0.51 -2.75 -5.38
CA GLU A 48 0.39 -3.88 -5.68
C GLU A 48 1.86 -3.43 -5.69
N SER A 49 2.15 -2.27 -6.28
CA SER A 49 3.51 -1.71 -6.30
C SER A 49 3.99 -1.35 -4.90
N LEU A 50 3.13 -0.76 -4.06
CA LEU A 50 3.41 -0.46 -2.66
C LEU A 50 3.76 -1.74 -1.87
N ARG A 51 3.01 -2.84 -2.07
CA ARG A 51 3.33 -4.12 -1.44
C ARG A 51 4.69 -4.65 -1.86
N ASN A 52 5.04 -4.53 -3.15
CA ASN A 52 6.31 -5.03 -3.69
C ASN A 52 7.53 -4.26 -3.18
N ILE A 53 7.37 -3.00 -2.75
CA ILE A 53 8.47 -2.19 -2.22
C ILE A 53 8.51 -2.16 -0.69
N ALA A 54 7.47 -2.64 0.00
CA ALA A 54 7.40 -2.64 1.47
C ALA A 54 8.60 -3.38 2.09
N ASP A 55 8.94 -4.56 1.57
CA ASP A 55 10.05 -5.40 2.03
C ASP A 55 11.45 -4.85 1.68
N LYS A 56 11.51 -3.74 0.91
CA LYS A 56 12.76 -3.05 0.55
C LYS A 56 13.10 -1.92 1.50
N HIS A 57 12.19 -1.55 2.40
CA HIS A 57 12.47 -0.55 3.43
C HIS A 57 13.27 -1.17 4.57
N SER A 58 14.19 -0.41 5.16
CA SER A 58 14.69 -0.73 6.50
C SER A 58 13.55 -0.58 7.52
N LEU A 59 13.70 -1.16 8.72
CA LEU A 59 12.68 -1.03 9.77
C LEU A 59 12.39 0.44 10.09
N ALA A 60 13.44 1.27 10.23
CA ALA A 60 13.30 2.70 10.47
C ALA A 60 12.56 3.42 9.31
N ALA A 61 12.93 3.15 8.06
CA ALA A 61 12.26 3.77 6.91
C ALA A 61 10.81 3.29 6.74
N LEU A 62 10.51 2.06 7.15
CA LEU A 62 9.16 1.52 7.17
C LEU A 62 8.30 2.30 8.19
N GLU A 63 8.83 2.56 9.38
CA GLU A 63 8.16 3.31 10.44
C GLU A 63 7.99 4.79 10.08
N ASP A 64 9.06 5.44 9.62
CA ASP A 64 9.08 6.88 9.32
C ASP A 64 8.22 7.27 8.11
N TYR A 65 8.23 6.44 7.06
CA TYR A 65 7.60 6.79 5.78
C TYR A 65 6.43 5.89 5.40
N PHE A 66 6.63 4.57 5.40
CA PHE A 66 5.63 3.63 4.85
C PHE A 66 4.39 3.54 5.73
N ILE A 67 4.59 3.42 7.05
CA ILE A 67 3.51 3.35 8.03
C ILE A 67 2.76 4.68 8.08
N HIS A 68 3.47 5.81 8.06
CA HIS A 68 2.84 7.13 8.00
C HIS A 68 1.90 7.27 6.78
N MET A 69 2.34 6.85 5.59
CA MET A 69 1.51 6.84 4.38
C MET A 69 0.26 5.94 4.54
N ILE A 70 0.37 4.76 5.15
CA ILE A 70 -0.80 3.89 5.42
C ILE A 70 -1.81 4.61 6.33
N LEU A 71 -1.33 5.29 7.36
CA LEU A 71 -2.18 6.04 8.29
C LEU A 71 -2.92 7.18 7.60
N ILE A 72 -2.28 7.85 6.63
CA ILE A 72 -2.93 8.85 5.77
C ILE A 72 -4.02 8.20 4.90
N LEU A 73 -3.70 7.11 4.21
CA LEU A 73 -4.67 6.40 3.37
C LEU A 73 -5.88 5.89 4.17
N ALA A 74 -5.66 5.44 5.41
CA ALA A 74 -6.70 4.97 6.32
C ALA A 74 -7.64 6.09 6.79
N GLN A 75 -7.15 7.34 6.85
CA GLN A 75 -7.94 8.52 7.20
C GLN A 75 -8.54 9.23 5.97
N GLY A 76 -8.19 8.79 4.75
CA GLY A 76 -8.68 9.40 3.53
C GLY A 76 -10.21 9.39 3.42
N ASP A 77 -10.76 10.47 2.88
CA ASP A 77 -12.22 10.66 2.71
C ASP A 77 -12.84 9.59 1.80
N TRP A 78 -12.05 9.07 0.86
CA TRP A 78 -12.49 8.09 -0.12
C TRP A 78 -12.45 6.67 0.44
N PHE A 79 -13.58 5.97 0.32
CA PHE A 79 -13.74 4.56 0.66
C PHE A 79 -12.65 3.65 0.03
N THR A 80 -12.26 3.96 -1.20
CA THR A 80 -11.25 3.23 -1.98
C THR A 80 -9.85 3.39 -1.40
N SER A 81 -9.49 4.58 -0.91
CA SER A 81 -8.25 4.84 -0.17
C SER A 81 -8.16 3.97 1.07
N ARG A 82 -9.23 3.99 1.89
CA ARG A 82 -9.33 3.19 3.12
C ARG A 82 -9.24 1.68 2.84
N THR A 83 -9.83 1.21 1.74
CA THR A 83 -9.71 -0.18 1.29
C THR A 83 -8.28 -0.54 0.88
N GLY A 84 -7.57 0.36 0.18
CA GLY A 84 -6.16 0.18 -0.14
C GLY A 84 -5.28 0.07 1.11
N ALA A 85 -5.51 0.93 2.11
CA ALA A 85 -4.82 0.90 3.40
C ALA A 85 -4.94 -0.47 4.07
N CYS A 86 -6.16 -1.05 4.14
CA CYS A 86 -6.41 -2.39 4.69
C CYS A 86 -5.42 -3.43 4.14
N VAL A 87 -5.22 -3.44 2.82
CA VAL A 87 -4.37 -4.42 2.12
C VAL A 87 -2.88 -4.23 2.44
N LEU A 88 -2.46 -3.02 2.82
CA LEU A 88 -1.07 -2.67 3.10
C LEU A 88 -0.65 -2.98 4.54
N PHE A 89 -1.58 -3.07 5.51
CA PHE A 89 -1.24 -3.44 6.89
C PHE A 89 -0.51 -4.79 6.98
N SER A 90 -0.84 -5.75 6.10
CA SER A 90 -0.22 -7.08 6.13
C SER A 90 1.28 -7.06 5.81
N VAL A 91 1.77 -6.04 5.10
CA VAL A 91 3.17 -5.92 4.69
C VAL A 91 3.94 -4.89 5.52
N ALA A 92 3.25 -4.09 6.33
CA ALA A 92 3.82 -3.05 7.19
C ALA A 92 4.01 -3.56 8.63
N TYR A 93 4.79 -4.63 8.82
CA TYR A 93 5.04 -5.15 10.16
C TYR A 93 6.17 -4.39 10.87
N SER A 94 5.82 -3.69 11.95
CA SER A 94 6.77 -3.21 12.96
C SER A 94 6.29 -3.67 14.35
N PRO A 95 7.17 -4.22 15.22
CA PRO A 95 6.83 -4.52 16.61
C PRO A 95 6.36 -3.29 17.40
N GLN A 96 6.93 -2.12 17.11
CA GLN A 96 6.63 -0.87 17.81
C GLN A 96 5.27 -0.30 17.38
N MET A 97 4.97 -0.37 16.08
CA MET A 97 3.74 0.17 15.51
C MET A 97 2.58 -0.84 15.52
N LYS A 98 2.81 -2.08 15.93
CA LYS A 98 1.82 -3.17 15.90
C LYS A 98 0.50 -2.83 16.60
N LEU A 99 0.57 -2.17 17.76
CA LEU A 99 -0.64 -1.82 18.53
C LEU A 99 -1.47 -0.75 17.82
N GLU A 100 -0.80 0.28 17.29
CA GLU A 100 -1.41 1.38 16.55
C GLU A 100 -2.06 0.90 15.26
N LEU A 101 -1.32 0.15 14.44
CA LEU A 101 -1.80 -0.42 13.18
C LEU A 101 -3.04 -1.30 13.41
N ARG A 102 -3.05 -2.11 14.49
CA ARG A 102 -4.23 -2.90 14.88
C ARG A 102 -5.40 -2.02 15.33
N GLY A 103 -5.13 -0.91 16.00
CA GLY A 103 -6.14 0.08 16.39
C GLY A 103 -6.86 0.64 15.16
N VAL A 104 -6.09 1.17 14.22
CA VAL A 104 -6.61 1.75 12.96
C VAL A 104 -7.33 0.70 12.13
N TYR A 105 -6.75 -0.49 12.00
CA TYR A 105 -7.39 -1.58 11.27
C TYR A 105 -8.76 -1.97 11.87
N ARG A 106 -8.90 -2.01 13.20
CA ARG A 106 -10.20 -2.25 13.85
C ARG A 106 -11.19 -1.12 13.62
N GLN A 107 -10.73 0.13 13.58
CA GLN A 107 -11.58 1.27 13.26
C GLN A 107 -12.12 1.16 11.84
N LEU A 108 -11.24 0.88 10.87
CA LEU A 108 -11.64 0.65 9.48
C LEU A 108 -12.70 -0.44 9.36
N CYS A 109 -12.55 -1.56 10.08
CA CYS A 109 -13.55 -2.64 10.11
C CYS A 109 -14.95 -2.19 10.57
N ARG A 110 -15.06 -1.07 11.31
CA ARG A 110 -16.29 -0.55 11.90
C ARG A 110 -16.94 0.57 11.08
N ASP A 111 -16.14 1.33 10.31
CA ASP A 111 -16.60 2.58 9.70
C ASP A 111 -17.54 2.40 8.48
N ASP A 112 -17.54 1.27 7.74
CA ASP A 112 -18.41 1.10 6.55
C ASP A 112 -18.62 -0.35 6.06
N THR A 113 -19.82 -0.66 5.53
CA THR A 113 -20.21 -2.02 5.04
C THR A 113 -19.29 -2.57 3.93
N PRO A 114 -18.86 -1.80 2.92
CA PRO A 114 -17.92 -2.32 1.95
C PRO A 114 -16.47 -2.46 2.48
N ILE A 115 -16.02 -1.68 3.48
CA ILE A 115 -14.64 -1.77 4.04
C ILE A 115 -14.59 -3.03 4.90
N ARG A 116 -15.67 -3.33 5.63
CA ARG A 116 -15.82 -4.58 6.38
C ARG A 116 -15.52 -5.82 5.52
N ARG A 117 -15.98 -5.83 4.25
CA ARG A 117 -15.72 -6.93 3.31
C ARG A 117 -14.26 -7.00 2.84
N ALA A 118 -13.59 -5.86 2.71
CA ALA A 118 -12.17 -5.81 2.35
C ALA A 118 -11.28 -6.24 3.52
N ALA A 119 -11.56 -5.74 4.72
CA ALA A 119 -10.85 -6.10 5.94
C ALA A 119 -11.06 -7.57 6.32
N SER A 120 -12.28 -8.13 6.20
CA SER A 120 -12.51 -9.55 6.50
C SER A 120 -11.65 -10.55 5.70
N LYS A 121 -11.01 -10.12 4.60
CA LYS A 121 -10.07 -10.96 3.84
C LYS A 121 -8.69 -11.10 4.49
N LEU A 122 -8.37 -10.29 5.50
CA LEU A 122 -7.10 -10.30 6.24
C LEU A 122 -7.25 -11.02 7.58
N GLY A 123 -7.96 -12.14 7.62
CA GLY A 123 -8.24 -12.92 8.84
C GLY A 123 -7.00 -13.33 9.65
N GLU A 124 -5.79 -13.12 9.14
CA GLU A 124 -4.51 -13.34 9.80
C GLU A 124 -4.00 -12.16 10.65
N PHE A 125 -4.63 -10.98 10.58
CA PHE A 125 -4.18 -9.78 11.32
C PHE A 125 -4.94 -9.54 12.65
N ALA A 126 -6.04 -10.26 12.88
CA ALA A 126 -6.91 -10.14 14.06
C ALA A 126 -6.30 -10.82 15.30
#